data_AF-A0A0A9YB47-F1
#
_entry.id   AF-A0A0A9YB47-F1
#
_cell.length_a   1.000
_cell.length_b   1.000
_cell.length_c   1.000
_cell.angle_alpha   90.00
_cell.angle_beta   90.00
_cell.angle_gamma   90.00
#
_symmetry.space_group_name_H-M   'P 1'
#
loop_
_entity.id
_entity.type
_entity.pdbx_description
1 polymer ?
#
loop_
_entity_poly.entity_id
_entity_poly.type
_entity_poly.pdbx_seq_one_letter_code
_entity_poly.pdbx_strand_id
1 'polypeptide(L)'
;MITLTVVTVPSETSKTHETVGIYVEDNDPAVQERGLLVDLTARPATPGITCDLSVHGDIATIFEEQQVVVRLDQYDKTLRAFAKDDRTFTFGTVLVKHRVEERFRIANSSPLPCTVHVQIQPASLGSSASFALAMSSATINNSSNNYSSNGNSSAVKNTPKPEGYDLGNTPSGTLYTTQLTLPPFESRFVTVGFTPSSMQKFDARFVALVENGTDPKTNMLLFSFTG
;
A
#
# COMPACT_ATOMS: atom_id res chain seq x y z
N MET A 1 -0.47 -20.01 -40.84
CA MET A 1 -0.50 -19.14 -39.64
C MET A 1 0.91 -18.63 -39.43
N ILE A 2 1.11 -17.31 -39.49
CA ILE A 2 2.40 -16.67 -39.18
C ILE A 2 2.29 -16.10 -37.77
N THR A 3 3.29 -16.37 -36.93
CA THR A 3 3.37 -15.85 -35.56
C THR A 3 4.53 -14.88 -35.48
N LEU A 4 4.26 -13.63 -35.09
CA LEU A 4 5.27 -12.62 -34.79
C LEU A 4 5.40 -12.50 -33.28
N THR A 5 6.60 -12.69 -32.75
CA THR A 5 6.90 -12.52 -31.32
C THR A 5 7.65 -11.21 -31.13
N VAL A 6 7.05 -10.26 -30.42
CA VAL A 6 7.67 -8.99 -30.06
C VAL A 6 8.20 -9.10 -28.63
N VAL A 7 9.49 -8.81 -28.43
CA VAL A 7 10.12 -8.74 -27.11
C VAL A 7 10.58 -7.31 -26.90
N THR A 8 10.15 -6.70 -25.79
CA THR A 8 10.61 -5.38 -25.37
C THR A 8 11.45 -5.53 -24.11
N VAL A 9 12.58 -4.83 -24.06
CA VAL A 9 13.42 -4.70 -22.86
C VAL A 9 13.37 -3.23 -22.46
N PRO A 10 12.51 -2.84 -21.51
CA PRO A 10 12.44 -1.44 -21.08
C PRO A 10 13.78 -1.05 -20.44
N SER A 11 14.56 -0.20 -21.11
CA SER A 11 15.81 0.36 -20.57
C SER A 11 15.58 1.60 -19.70
N GLU A 12 14.43 2.25 -19.85
CA GLU A 12 14.03 3.45 -19.12
C GLU A 12 12.54 3.38 -18.73
N THR A 13 12.11 4.26 -17.81
CA THR A 13 10.70 4.43 -17.42
C THR A 13 9.83 5.09 -18.51
N SER A 14 10.37 5.28 -19.72
CA SER A 14 9.70 5.96 -20.82
C SER A 14 8.78 5.02 -21.61
N LYS A 15 7.65 5.55 -22.08
CA LYS A 15 6.74 4.84 -23.00
C LYS A 15 7.46 4.65 -24.33
N THR A 16 7.54 3.42 -24.82
CA THR A 16 8.01 3.14 -26.18
C THR A 16 6.82 2.95 -27.11
N HIS A 17 6.94 3.53 -28.30
CA HIS A 17 5.94 3.43 -29.37
C HIS A 17 6.67 3.14 -30.67
N GLU A 18 6.38 1.99 -31.27
CA GLU A 18 6.96 1.55 -32.53
C GLU A 18 5.85 1.11 -33.48
N THR A 19 6.07 1.26 -34.78
CA THR A 19 5.12 0.82 -35.80
C THR A 19 5.80 -0.24 -36.66
N VAL A 20 5.20 -1.42 -36.76
CA VAL A 20 5.68 -2.53 -37.59
C VAL A 20 4.84 -2.62 -38.85
N GLY A 21 5.50 -2.61 -40.02
CA GLY A 21 4.85 -2.87 -41.31
C GLY A 21 4.92 -4.35 -41.66
N ILE A 22 3.77 -4.98 -41.86
CA ILE A 22 3.66 -6.36 -42.33
C ILE A 22 3.33 -6.34 -43.82
N TYR A 23 4.26 -6.83 -44.64
CA TYR A 23 4.06 -7.01 -46.07
C TYR A 23 3.63 -8.45 -46.36
N VAL A 24 2.58 -8.60 -47.17
CA VAL A 24 2.04 -9.90 -47.59
C VAL A 24 1.94 -9.90 -49.11
N GLU A 25 2.59 -10.87 -49.75
CA GLU A 25 2.50 -11.09 -51.20
C GLU A 25 1.09 -11.54 -51.60
N ASP A 26 0.65 -11.20 -52.81
CA ASP A 26 -0.70 -11.47 -53.36
C ASP A 26 -1.87 -10.86 -52.56
N ASN A 27 -1.60 -9.76 -51.83
CA ASN A 27 -2.63 -8.95 -51.21
C ASN A 27 -3.17 -7.88 -52.18
N ASP A 28 -4.25 -7.19 -51.83
CA ASP A 28 -4.78 -6.06 -52.62
C ASP A 28 -3.66 -5.03 -52.90
N PRO A 29 -3.43 -4.59 -54.15
CA PRO A 29 -2.37 -3.67 -54.52
C PRO A 29 -2.35 -2.37 -53.69
N ALA A 30 -3.51 -1.89 -53.20
CA ALA A 30 -3.58 -0.73 -52.31
C ALA A 30 -2.99 -0.99 -50.91
N VAL A 31 -3.10 -2.22 -50.40
CA VAL A 31 -2.52 -2.65 -49.11
C VAL A 31 -1.07 -3.09 -49.30
N GLN A 32 -0.72 -3.58 -50.48
CA GLN A 32 0.63 -4.00 -50.86
C GLN A 32 1.61 -2.83 -50.91
N GLU A 33 1.19 -1.63 -51.36
CA GLU A 33 2.05 -0.43 -51.37
C GLU A 33 2.40 0.10 -49.98
N ARG A 34 1.50 -0.07 -48.99
CA ARG A 34 1.66 0.51 -47.64
C ARG A 34 2.07 -0.51 -46.57
N GLY A 35 1.81 -1.79 -46.80
CA GLY A 35 1.86 -2.83 -45.78
C GLY A 35 0.77 -2.66 -44.72
N LEU A 36 0.45 -3.73 -44.00
CA LEU A 36 -0.41 -3.64 -42.81
C LEU A 36 0.42 -3.06 -41.66
N LEU A 37 0.11 -1.84 -41.26
CA LEU A 37 0.76 -1.18 -40.14
C LEU A 37 0.14 -1.63 -38.81
N VAL A 38 0.98 -2.08 -37.89
CA VAL A 38 0.61 -2.45 -36.53
C VAL A 38 1.36 -1.56 -35.56
N ASP A 39 0.63 -0.81 -34.74
CA ASP A 39 1.21 0.01 -33.68
C ASP A 39 1.47 -0.84 -32.43
N LEU A 40 2.71 -0.80 -31.98
CA LEU A 40 3.19 -1.46 -30.78
C LEU A 40 3.45 -0.39 -29.72
N THR A 41 2.69 -0.46 -28.63
CA THR A 41 2.91 0.40 -27.46
C THR A 41 3.28 -0.45 -26.26
N ALA A 42 4.46 -0.23 -25.69
CA ALA A 42 4.85 -0.81 -24.41
C ALA A 42 4.96 0.30 -23.36
N ARG A 43 4.51 -0.03 -22.15
CA ARG A 43 4.63 0.84 -20.98
C ARG A 43 5.32 0.06 -19.87
N PRO A 44 6.40 0.57 -19.29
CA PRO A 44 6.94 -0.02 -18.08
C PRO A 44 5.87 0.05 -16.98
N ALA A 45 5.67 -1.07 -16.29
CA ALA A 45 4.80 -1.15 -15.14
C ALA A 45 5.66 -1.24 -13.89
N THR A 46 5.29 -0.51 -12.85
CA THR A 46 5.94 -0.54 -11.55
C THR A 46 4.92 -1.04 -10.53
N PRO A 47 5.30 -1.92 -9.59
CA PRO A 47 4.43 -2.28 -8.47
C PRO A 47 3.93 -1.01 -7.75
N GLY A 48 2.64 -1.00 -7.40
CA GLY A 48 2.01 0.16 -6.78
C GLY A 48 0.71 -0.19 -6.07
N ILE A 49 0.39 0.60 -5.04
CA ILE A 49 -0.89 0.57 -4.35
C ILE A 49 -1.64 1.89 -4.53
N THR A 50 -2.92 1.86 -4.22
CA THR A 50 -3.75 3.06 -4.03
C THR A 50 -3.27 3.76 -2.76
N CYS A 51 -2.70 4.97 -2.88
CA CYS A 51 -2.14 5.68 -1.72
C CYS A 51 -2.10 7.21 -1.82
N ASP A 52 -2.59 7.82 -2.90
CA ASP A 52 -2.58 9.27 -3.03
C ASP A 52 -3.74 9.89 -2.23
N LEU A 53 -3.47 10.24 -0.98
CA LEU A 53 -4.44 10.88 -0.08
C LEU A 53 -4.83 12.32 -0.49
N SER A 54 -4.38 12.82 -1.64
CA SER A 54 -4.95 14.03 -2.25
C SER A 54 -6.11 13.73 -3.21
N VAL A 55 -6.23 12.48 -3.66
CA VAL A 55 -7.24 12.03 -4.62
C VAL A 55 -8.44 11.44 -3.89
N HIS A 56 -9.64 11.91 -4.24
CA HIS A 56 -10.88 11.44 -3.59
C HIS A 56 -11.11 9.93 -3.77
N GLY A 57 -10.82 9.40 -4.97
CA GLY A 57 -11.00 7.96 -5.26
C GLY A 57 -10.14 7.07 -4.38
N ASP A 58 -8.88 7.45 -4.16
CA ASP A 58 -7.95 6.73 -3.31
C ASP A 58 -8.42 6.71 -1.86
N ILE A 59 -8.82 7.88 -1.32
CA ILE A 59 -9.36 7.99 0.03
C ILE A 59 -10.59 7.09 0.20
N ALA A 60 -11.53 7.14 -0.74
CA ALA A 60 -12.74 6.32 -0.70
C ALA A 60 -12.44 4.81 -0.76
N THR A 61 -11.36 4.43 -1.44
CA THR A 61 -10.91 3.04 -1.53
C THR A 61 -10.25 2.58 -0.23
N ILE A 62 -9.33 3.38 0.34
CA ILE A 62 -8.55 3.03 1.53
C ILE A 62 -9.44 2.98 2.78
N PHE A 63 -10.32 3.98 2.93
CA PHE A 63 -11.20 4.19 4.07
C PHE A 63 -12.64 3.75 3.79
N GLU A 64 -12.82 2.71 2.99
CA GLU A 64 -14.14 2.23 2.54
C GLU A 64 -15.10 1.92 3.70
N GLU A 65 -14.58 1.44 4.83
CA GLU A 65 -15.38 1.07 6.01
C GLU A 65 -15.48 2.20 7.05
N GLN A 66 -14.71 3.28 6.88
CA GLN A 66 -14.61 4.37 7.84
C GLN A 66 -15.37 5.60 7.38
N GLN A 67 -15.84 6.41 8.34
CA GLN A 67 -16.32 7.74 8.02
C GLN A 67 -15.15 8.63 7.59
N VAL A 68 -15.34 9.41 6.52
CA VAL A 68 -14.36 10.38 6.05
C VAL A 68 -14.92 11.79 6.22
N VAL A 69 -14.17 12.64 6.93
CA VAL A 69 -14.53 14.03 7.23
C VAL A 69 -13.47 14.98 6.71
N VAL A 70 -13.79 16.27 6.59
CA VAL A 70 -12.81 17.28 6.17
C VAL A 70 -11.84 17.56 7.32
N ARG A 71 -12.39 17.87 8.51
CA ARG A 71 -11.66 18.16 9.75
C ARG A 71 -12.32 17.49 10.95
N LEU A 72 -11.52 17.10 11.96
CA LEU A 72 -12.03 16.46 13.17
C LEU A 72 -12.76 17.41 14.12
N ASP A 73 -12.42 18.71 14.10
CA ASP A 73 -12.94 19.73 15.03
C ASP A 73 -14.45 19.99 14.90
N GLN A 74 -15.06 19.57 13.80
CA GLN A 74 -16.49 19.74 13.51
C GLN A 74 -17.36 18.59 14.03
N TYR A 75 -16.76 17.53 14.58
CA TYR A 75 -17.46 16.30 14.94
C TYR A 75 -17.23 15.91 16.40
N ASP A 76 -18.05 14.99 16.90
CA ASP A 76 -17.92 14.47 18.26
C ASP A 76 -16.58 13.71 18.44
N LYS A 77 -15.94 13.86 19.61
CA LYS A 77 -14.69 13.19 19.98
C LYS A 77 -14.84 11.68 20.17
N THR A 78 -16.06 11.17 20.13
CA THR A 78 -16.35 9.72 20.11
C THR A 78 -16.32 9.14 18.69
N LEU A 79 -16.30 10.00 17.66
CA LEU A 79 -16.34 9.58 16.27
C LEU A 79 -15.05 8.86 15.88
N ARG A 80 -15.19 7.79 15.09
CA ARG A 80 -14.10 7.09 14.43
C ARG A 80 -14.10 7.48 12.95
N ALA A 81 -13.15 8.31 12.54
CA ALA A 81 -13.14 8.90 11.21
C ALA A 81 -11.74 9.28 10.73
N PHE A 82 -11.57 9.29 9.41
CA PHE A 82 -10.41 9.87 8.74
C PHE A 82 -10.66 11.34 8.40
N ALA A 83 -9.79 12.24 8.85
CA ALA A 83 -9.81 13.64 8.45
C ALA A 83 -8.85 13.90 7.29
N LYS A 84 -9.40 14.44 6.20
CA LYS A 84 -8.67 14.69 4.95
C LYS A 84 -7.56 15.73 5.12
N ASP A 85 -7.86 16.84 5.79
CA ASP A 85 -6.93 17.96 5.94
C ASP A 85 -5.72 17.55 6.80
N ASP A 86 -5.99 16.85 7.91
CA ASP A 86 -4.97 16.43 8.88
C ASP A 86 -4.26 15.12 8.49
N ARG A 87 -4.78 14.41 7.47
CA ARG A 87 -4.38 13.04 7.10
C ARG A 87 -4.25 12.14 8.31
N THR A 88 -5.25 12.21 9.17
CA THR A 88 -5.25 11.56 10.48
C THR A 88 -6.55 10.79 10.67
N PHE A 89 -6.43 9.52 11.03
CA PHE A 89 -7.55 8.70 11.48
C PHE A 89 -7.66 8.75 13.01
N THR A 90 -8.85 9.01 13.52
CA THR A 90 -9.12 8.98 14.96
C THR A 90 -9.87 7.72 15.37
N PHE A 91 -9.45 7.11 16.49
CA PHE A 91 -10.20 6.06 17.16
C PHE A 91 -11.27 6.61 18.12
N GLY A 92 -11.38 7.93 18.22
CA GLY A 92 -12.23 8.61 19.19
C GLY A 92 -11.80 8.32 20.63
N THR A 93 -12.71 8.59 21.57
CA THR A 93 -12.48 8.29 22.99
C THR A 93 -12.72 6.80 23.25
N VAL A 94 -11.65 6.08 23.61
CA VAL A 94 -11.71 4.65 23.93
C VAL A 94 -11.43 4.41 25.41
N LEU A 95 -12.20 3.52 26.02
CA LEU A 95 -12.02 3.13 27.42
C LEU A 95 -10.67 2.42 27.62
N VAL A 96 -9.94 2.80 28.67
CA VAL A 96 -8.66 2.15 29.02
C VAL A 96 -8.81 0.63 29.11
N LYS A 97 -7.82 -0.09 28.54
CA LYS A 97 -7.78 -1.56 28.42
C LYS A 97 -8.89 -2.19 27.55
N HIS A 98 -9.74 -1.39 26.90
CA HIS A 98 -10.68 -1.90 25.92
C HIS A 98 -10.08 -1.78 24.52
N ARG A 99 -10.19 -2.87 23.75
CA ARG A 99 -9.72 -2.92 22.38
C ARG A 99 -10.81 -2.47 21.43
N VAL A 100 -10.46 -1.60 20.50
CA VAL A 100 -11.24 -1.32 19.29
C VAL A 100 -10.42 -1.69 18.06
N GLU A 101 -11.08 -2.09 16.99
CA GLU A 101 -10.44 -2.51 15.74
C GLU A 101 -11.03 -1.73 14.58
N GLU A 102 -10.15 -1.33 13.65
CA GLU A 102 -10.51 -0.69 12.39
C GLU A 102 -9.74 -1.36 11.26
N ARG A 103 -10.36 -1.45 10.08
CA ARG A 103 -9.78 -2.14 8.93
C ARG A 103 -9.59 -1.19 7.76
N PHE A 104 -8.37 -1.13 7.24
CA PHE A 104 -8.01 -0.28 6.10
C PHE A 104 -7.72 -1.13 4.88
N ARG A 105 -8.24 -0.74 3.72
CA ARG A 105 -8.05 -1.47 2.47
C ARG A 105 -6.72 -1.10 1.83
N ILE A 106 -5.88 -2.09 1.57
CA ILE A 106 -4.65 -1.97 0.78
C ILE A 106 -4.93 -2.58 -0.58
N ALA A 107 -5.00 -1.75 -1.62
CA ALA A 107 -5.37 -2.16 -2.97
C ALA A 107 -4.22 -1.96 -3.95
N ASN A 108 -3.85 -3.04 -4.65
CA ASN A 108 -2.89 -2.99 -5.74
C ASN A 108 -3.49 -2.20 -6.91
N SER A 109 -2.82 -1.15 -7.33
CA SER A 109 -3.23 -0.28 -8.45
C SER A 109 -2.49 -0.60 -9.75
N SER A 110 -1.64 -1.64 -9.74
CA SER A 110 -0.76 -2.02 -10.85
C SER A 110 -1.14 -3.38 -11.46
N PRO A 111 -0.78 -3.62 -12.73
CA PRO A 111 -0.92 -4.92 -13.38
C PRO A 111 0.11 -5.95 -12.90
N LEU A 112 1.02 -5.57 -12.00
CA LEU A 112 2.04 -6.45 -11.45
C LEU A 112 1.63 -6.91 -10.05
N PRO A 113 1.99 -8.14 -9.64
CA PRO A 113 1.92 -8.51 -8.23
C PRO A 113 2.75 -7.54 -7.38
N CYS A 114 2.20 -7.15 -6.23
CA CYS A 114 2.85 -6.21 -5.32
C CYS A 114 3.08 -6.87 -3.96
N THR A 115 4.31 -6.78 -3.45
CA THR A 115 4.61 -7.04 -2.05
C THR A 115 4.55 -5.72 -1.30
N VAL A 116 3.77 -5.65 -0.22
CA VAL A 116 3.60 -4.45 0.60
C VAL A 116 3.99 -4.76 2.03
N HIS A 117 4.84 -3.93 2.60
CA HIS A 117 5.24 -3.99 4.01
C HIS A 117 4.49 -2.93 4.78
N VAL A 118 3.74 -3.37 5.78
CA VAL A 118 2.89 -2.53 6.60
C VAL A 118 3.49 -2.41 7.99
N GLN A 119 3.54 -1.21 8.55
CA GLN A 119 4.10 -0.96 9.86
C GLN A 119 3.31 0.13 10.60
N ILE A 120 3.19 -0.02 11.92
CA ILE A 120 2.79 1.05 12.83
C ILE A 120 4.03 1.59 13.53
N GLN A 121 4.19 2.91 13.52
CA GLN A 121 5.35 3.60 14.11
C GLN A 121 4.91 4.67 15.12
N PRO A 122 5.72 4.96 16.14
CA PRO A 122 5.53 6.13 17.00
C PRO A 122 5.48 7.43 16.19
N ALA A 123 4.63 8.36 16.63
CA ALA A 123 4.50 9.67 15.97
C ALA A 123 5.79 10.52 16.01
N SER A 124 6.77 10.19 16.86
CA SER A 124 8.02 10.93 17.04
C SER A 124 9.15 10.59 16.04
N LEU A 125 9.05 9.47 15.31
CA LEU A 125 10.04 9.10 14.29
C LEU A 125 9.82 9.95 13.03
N GLY A 126 10.71 10.91 12.77
CA GLY A 126 10.61 11.83 11.64
C GLY A 126 11.03 11.22 10.29
N SER A 127 10.36 11.68 9.22
CA SER A 127 10.66 11.53 7.78
C SER A 127 10.55 10.12 7.14
N SER A 128 9.99 10.10 5.93
CA SER A 128 9.93 8.97 4.99
C SER A 128 11.32 8.41 4.64
N ALA A 129 12.38 9.22 4.75
CA ALA A 129 13.77 8.78 4.55
C ALA A 129 14.27 7.84 5.64
N SER A 130 13.87 8.06 6.90
CA SER A 130 14.21 7.19 8.04
C SER A 130 13.58 5.81 7.90
N PHE A 131 12.45 5.75 7.20
CA PHE A 131 11.71 4.52 6.94
C PHE A 131 12.35 3.67 5.83
N ALA A 132 12.78 4.27 4.71
CA ALA A 132 13.53 3.54 3.67
C ALA A 132 14.83 2.93 4.23
N LEU A 133 15.52 3.67 5.11
CA LEU A 133 16.72 3.18 5.81
C LEU A 133 16.39 2.04 6.79
N ALA A 134 15.35 2.18 7.62
CA ALA A 134 14.93 1.14 8.56
C ALA A 134 14.49 -0.16 7.85
N MET A 135 13.90 -0.04 6.66
CA MET A 135 13.43 -1.17 5.87
C MET A 135 14.57 -1.88 5.11
N SER A 136 15.61 -1.14 4.68
CA SER A 136 16.84 -1.75 4.12
C SER A 136 17.61 -2.62 5.11
N SER A 137 17.48 -2.34 6.42
CA SER A 137 17.99 -3.19 7.50
C SER A 137 17.06 -4.32 7.92
N ALA A 138 15.82 -4.33 7.43
CA ALA A 138 14.81 -5.35 7.72
C ALA A 138 14.79 -6.40 6.59
N THR A 139 15.90 -7.10 6.38
CA THR A 139 15.91 -8.38 5.64
C THR A 139 15.17 -9.41 6.50
N ILE A 140 13.83 -9.39 6.46
CA ILE A 140 13.00 -10.28 7.25
C ILE A 140 12.75 -11.55 6.43
N ASN A 141 13.20 -12.66 7.01
CA ASN A 141 13.16 -14.00 6.47
C ASN A 141 11.78 -14.39 5.92
N ASN A 142 11.83 -14.83 4.66
CA ASN A 142 10.80 -15.55 3.95
C ASN A 142 10.29 -16.76 4.76
N SER A 143 8.99 -16.84 5.01
CA SER A 143 8.23 -18.11 5.18
C SER A 143 6.72 -17.83 5.18
N SER A 144 6.13 -17.91 4.00
CA SER A 144 4.93 -18.69 3.68
C SER A 144 3.69 -18.62 4.59
N ASN A 145 2.55 -18.28 3.97
CA ASN A 145 1.20 -18.73 4.33
C ASN A 145 1.17 -19.98 5.24
N ASN A 146 0.67 -19.84 6.46
CA ASN A 146 -0.40 -20.67 7.01
C ASN A 146 -0.73 -20.27 8.45
N TYR A 147 -2.01 -20.40 8.80
CA TYR A 147 -2.48 -20.37 10.18
C TYR A 147 -1.72 -21.39 11.04
N SER A 148 -1.40 -20.98 12.27
CA SER A 148 -0.93 -21.75 13.44
C SER A 148 0.56 -22.15 13.48
N SER A 149 1.32 -21.56 14.40
CA SER A 149 1.68 -22.21 15.68
C SER A 149 2.95 -21.61 16.31
N ASN A 150 2.92 -21.58 17.65
CA ASN A 150 4.01 -21.37 18.61
C ASN A 150 5.46 -21.33 18.10
N GLY A 151 6.17 -20.27 18.49
CA GLY A 151 7.63 -20.29 18.52
C GLY A 151 8.23 -18.90 18.68
N ASN A 152 8.75 -18.62 19.88
CA ASN A 152 9.58 -17.45 20.21
C ASN A 152 10.58 -17.12 19.08
N SER A 153 10.52 -15.90 18.56
CA SER A 153 11.65 -15.30 17.86
C SER A 153 11.86 -13.86 18.34
N SER A 154 13.01 -13.71 18.98
CA SER A 154 13.47 -12.56 19.73
C SER A 154 13.81 -11.36 18.85
N ALA A 155 13.23 -10.21 19.25
CA ALA A 155 13.90 -8.92 19.41
C ALA A 155 14.74 -8.35 18.23
N VAL A 156 14.09 -7.51 17.41
CA VAL A 156 14.74 -6.30 16.87
C VAL A 156 14.73 -5.24 17.98
N LYS A 157 15.87 -5.06 18.65
CA LYS A 157 16.08 -3.99 19.63
C LYS A 157 16.36 -2.68 18.89
N ASN A 158 15.62 -1.62 19.25
CA ASN A 158 15.81 -0.19 18.90
C ASN A 158 14.94 0.46 17.82
N THR A 159 13.73 -0.05 17.55
CA THR A 159 12.65 0.84 17.07
C THR A 159 11.70 1.12 18.24
N PRO A 160 11.43 2.39 18.61
CA PRO A 160 10.47 2.67 19.68
C PRO A 160 9.12 2.04 19.33
N LYS A 161 8.58 1.27 20.27
CA LYS A 161 7.32 0.54 20.09
C LYS A 161 6.17 1.56 20.07
N PRO A 162 5.26 1.52 19.09
CA PRO A 162 4.05 2.34 19.17
C PRO A 162 3.22 1.88 20.38
N GLU A 163 2.89 2.81 21.27
CA GLU A 163 2.08 2.49 22.45
C GLU A 163 0.60 2.43 22.06
N GLY A 164 -0.10 1.40 22.55
CA GLY A 164 -1.54 1.24 22.37
C GLY A 164 -1.99 0.70 21.00
N TYR A 165 -1.14 0.67 19.97
CA TYR A 165 -1.51 0.23 18.63
C TYR A 165 -0.84 -1.09 18.22
N ASP A 166 -1.58 -1.91 17.46
CA ASP A 166 -1.08 -3.15 16.88
C ASP A 166 -1.81 -3.51 15.56
N LEU A 167 -1.32 -4.55 14.88
CA LEU A 167 -1.82 -5.09 13.63
C LEU A 167 -2.41 -6.49 13.84
N GLY A 168 -3.50 -6.76 13.12
CA GLY A 168 -4.18 -8.05 13.08
C GLY A 168 -5.25 -8.26 14.17
N ASN A 169 -5.91 -9.41 14.11
CA ASN A 169 -7.01 -9.79 15.01
C ASN A 169 -6.55 -10.58 16.25
N THR A 170 -5.28 -10.52 16.62
CA THR A 170 -4.78 -11.32 17.74
C THR A 170 -4.99 -10.60 19.08
N PRO A 171 -5.58 -11.25 20.10
CA PRO A 171 -5.79 -10.67 21.44
C PRO A 171 -4.50 -10.26 22.17
N SER A 172 -3.33 -10.59 21.61
CA SER A 172 -2.01 -10.36 22.22
C SER A 172 -1.31 -9.09 21.72
N GLY A 173 -1.89 -8.33 20.79
CA GLY A 173 -1.51 -6.93 20.48
C GLY A 173 -0.01 -6.60 20.38
N THR A 174 0.79 -7.48 19.78
CA THR A 174 2.26 -7.33 19.74
C THR A 174 2.81 -7.14 18.34
N LEU A 175 2.01 -7.39 17.31
CA LEU A 175 2.44 -7.26 15.92
C LEU A 175 2.30 -5.79 15.49
N TYR A 176 3.40 -5.13 15.13
CA TYR A 176 3.39 -3.76 14.62
C TYR A 176 3.97 -3.68 13.21
N THR A 177 4.31 -4.83 12.62
CA THR A 177 4.74 -4.97 11.23
C THR A 177 4.14 -6.22 10.61
N THR A 178 3.73 -6.16 9.35
CA THR A 178 3.27 -7.32 8.57
C THR A 178 3.59 -7.14 7.09
N GLN A 179 3.53 -8.21 6.33
CA GLN A 179 3.75 -8.21 4.89
C GLN A 179 2.56 -8.86 4.20
N LEU A 180 2.17 -8.30 3.06
CA LEU A 180 1.10 -8.81 2.22
C LEU A 180 1.55 -8.85 0.76
N THR A 181 1.19 -9.92 0.06
CA THR A 181 1.35 -10.04 -1.39
C THR A 181 -0.02 -9.92 -2.02
N LEU A 182 -0.16 -8.97 -2.94
CA LEU A 182 -1.38 -8.69 -3.68
C LEU A 182 -1.16 -9.07 -5.14
N PRO A 183 -1.98 -9.99 -5.69
CA PRO A 183 -2.09 -10.17 -7.12
C PRO A 183 -2.49 -8.88 -7.85
N PRO A 184 -2.31 -8.82 -9.18
CA PRO A 184 -2.70 -7.67 -10.00
C PRO A 184 -4.12 -7.21 -9.71
N PHE A 185 -4.29 -5.93 -9.41
CA PHE A 185 -5.58 -5.29 -9.13
C PHE A 185 -6.39 -5.91 -7.96
N GLU A 186 -5.76 -6.74 -7.12
CA GLU A 186 -6.38 -7.29 -5.92
C GLU A 186 -6.19 -6.35 -4.72
N SER A 187 -7.03 -6.51 -3.70
CA SER A 187 -6.92 -5.77 -2.45
C SER A 187 -7.13 -6.66 -1.24
N ARG A 188 -6.52 -6.31 -0.12
CA ARG A 188 -6.76 -6.94 1.19
C ARG A 188 -6.96 -5.89 2.27
N PHE A 189 -7.71 -6.25 3.30
CA PHE A 189 -7.83 -5.44 4.50
C PHE A 189 -6.69 -5.71 5.47
N VAL A 190 -6.19 -4.65 6.09
CA VAL A 190 -5.32 -4.71 7.25
C VAL A 190 -6.11 -4.23 8.46
N THR A 191 -6.22 -5.07 9.48
CA THR A 191 -6.80 -4.68 10.77
C THR A 191 -5.76 -3.96 11.62
N VAL A 192 -6.13 -2.81 12.17
CA VAL A 192 -5.39 -2.08 13.20
C VAL A 192 -6.20 -2.11 14.49
N GLY A 193 -5.58 -2.60 15.56
CA GLY A 193 -6.13 -2.55 16.90
C GLY A 193 -5.63 -1.34 17.67
N PHE A 194 -6.50 -0.74 18.48
CA PHE A 194 -6.15 0.26 19.48
C PHE A 194 -6.64 -0.17 20.86
N THR A 195 -5.72 -0.24 21.83
CA THR A 195 -5.96 -0.63 23.21
C THR A 195 -5.19 0.34 24.13
N PRO A 196 -5.80 1.47 24.56
CA PRO A 196 -5.12 2.45 25.39
C PRO A 196 -4.76 1.87 26.77
N SER A 197 -3.51 2.05 27.19
CA SER A 197 -2.98 1.52 28.46
C SER A 197 -3.27 2.44 29.66
N SER A 198 -3.53 3.72 29.40
CA SER A 198 -3.76 4.77 30.39
C SER A 198 -4.67 5.86 29.81
N MET A 199 -5.19 6.74 30.67
CA MET A 199 -6.07 7.84 30.26
C MET A 199 -5.23 9.03 29.75
N GLN A 200 -4.68 8.88 28.54
CA GLN A 200 -3.89 9.91 27.86
C GLN A 200 -4.13 9.85 26.35
N LYS A 201 -3.57 10.82 25.62
CA LYS A 201 -3.57 10.82 24.16
C LYS A 201 -2.50 9.87 23.62
N PHE A 202 -2.86 9.07 22.63
CA PHE A 202 -1.94 8.21 21.89
C PHE A 202 -1.86 8.69 20.43
N ASP A 203 -0.65 8.72 19.88
CA ASP A 203 -0.41 9.08 18.50
C ASP A 203 0.56 8.09 17.86
N ALA A 204 0.25 7.67 16.65
CA ALA A 204 1.10 6.77 15.85
C ALA A 204 0.98 7.12 14.36
N ARG A 205 1.75 6.42 13.53
CA ARG A 205 1.66 6.51 12.07
C ARG A 205 1.49 5.13 11.46
N PHE A 206 0.57 5.05 10.51
CA PHE A 206 0.42 3.91 9.62
C PHE A 206 1.30 4.11 8.40
N VAL A 207 2.09 3.09 8.04
CA VAL A 207 2.92 3.09 6.84
C VAL A 207 2.67 1.80 6.08
N ALA A 208 2.37 1.88 4.80
CA ALA A 208 2.38 0.73 3.89
C ALA A 208 3.25 1.05 2.67
N LEU A 209 4.35 0.31 2.50
CA LEU A 209 5.32 0.53 1.43
C LEU A 209 5.35 -0.63 0.46
N VAL A 210 5.35 -0.30 -0.82
CA VAL A 210 5.48 -1.25 -1.91
C VAL A 210 6.95 -1.57 -2.15
N GLU A 211 7.29 -2.84 -2.09
CA GLU A 211 8.61 -3.34 -2.47
C GLU A 211 8.87 -3.07 -3.95
N ASN A 212 10.03 -2.50 -4.28
CA ASN A 212 10.42 -2.12 -5.64
C ASN A 212 9.47 -1.10 -6.32
N GLY A 213 8.60 -0.43 -5.56
CA GLY A 213 7.76 0.66 -6.05
C GLY A 213 8.59 1.93 -6.25
N THR A 214 8.63 2.45 -7.47
CA THR A 214 9.44 3.64 -7.83
C THR A 214 8.60 4.90 -8.02
N ASP A 215 7.29 4.79 -8.25
CA ASP A 215 6.39 5.93 -8.38
C ASP A 215 6.01 6.49 -6.99
N PRO A 216 6.37 7.75 -6.65
CA PRO A 216 6.04 8.37 -5.37
C PRO A 216 4.55 8.46 -5.04
N LYS A 217 3.66 8.38 -6.05
CA LYS A 217 2.21 8.44 -5.86
C LYS A 217 1.57 7.10 -5.53
N THR A 218 2.27 6.00 -5.80
CA THR A 218 1.75 4.64 -5.61
C THR A 218 2.64 3.76 -4.74
N ASN A 219 3.83 4.23 -4.34
CA ASN A 219 4.79 3.42 -3.60
C ASN A 219 4.56 3.40 -2.09
N MET A 220 3.85 4.39 -1.53
CA MET A 220 3.75 4.53 -0.07
C MET A 220 2.43 5.18 0.38
N LEU A 221 1.65 4.45 1.18
CA LEU A 221 0.55 5.00 1.96
C LEU A 221 1.03 5.39 3.35
N LEU A 222 0.78 6.65 3.73
CA LEU A 222 1.18 7.21 5.01
C LEU A 222 0.07 8.10 5.58
N PHE A 223 -0.37 7.82 6.80
CA PHE A 223 -1.28 8.67 7.56
C PHE A 223 -1.09 8.47 9.07
N SER A 224 -1.61 9.40 9.88
CA SER A 224 -1.46 9.35 11.34
C SER A 224 -2.66 8.69 12.01
N PHE A 225 -2.44 8.15 13.19
CA PHE A 225 -3.47 7.74 14.14
C PHE A 225 -3.49 8.66 15.35
N THR A 226 -4.68 8.87 15.90
CA THR A 226 -4.86 9.55 17.18
C THR A 226 -6.01 8.92 17.99
N GLY A 227 -5.88 8.84 19.31
CA GLY A 227 -6.88 8.23 20.20
C GLY A 227 -6.61 8.47 21.68
#